data_AF-A0A2V9MY71-F1
#
_entry.id   AF-A0A2V9MY71-F1
#
_cell.length_a   1.000
_cell.length_b   1.000
_cell.length_c   1.000
_cell.angle_alpha   90.00
_cell.angle_beta   90.00
_cell.angle_gamma   90.00
#
_symmetry.space_group_name_H-M   'P 1'
#
loop_
_entity.id
_entity.type
_entity.pdbx_description
1 polymer ?
#
loop_
_entity_poly.entity_id
_entity_poly.type
_entity_poly.pdbx_seq_one_letter_code
_entity_poly.pdbx_strand_id
1 'polypeptide(L)'
;GLAAYGFKKLAGKILLALLDASSAMELRRLPELFCGLEREGPGEGPTLYPVACSPQAWAAAAPFLLIQACLGLTLRGSDKRVVFERPCLPEGIPHLSIHGLRVGDASVDLMFERQGDTARVQVLEKQGEVDVVATL
;
A
#
# COMPACT_ATOMS: atom_id res chain seq x y z
N GLY A 1 -6.18 -10.94 4.72
CA GLY A 1 -5.00 -11.80 4.93
C GLY A 1 -4.23 -11.34 6.16
N LEU A 2 -2.92 -11.16 6.09
CA LEU A 2 -2.04 -10.79 7.22
C LEU A 2 -2.57 -9.64 8.09
N ALA A 3 -2.93 -8.51 7.47
CA ALA A 3 -3.41 -7.33 8.20
C ALA A 3 -4.69 -7.60 9.01
N ALA A 4 -5.60 -8.44 8.51
CA ALA A 4 -6.83 -8.82 9.21
C ALA A 4 -6.57 -9.65 10.47
N TYR A 5 -5.43 -10.34 10.54
CA TYR A 5 -4.96 -11.06 11.72
C TYR A 5 -3.99 -10.22 12.58
N GLY A 6 -3.88 -8.91 12.33
CA GLY A 6 -2.99 -8.00 13.07
C GLY A 6 -1.53 -7.99 12.60
N PHE A 7 -1.16 -8.79 11.60
CA PHE A 7 0.21 -8.89 11.09
C PHE A 7 0.56 -7.80 10.06
N LYS A 8 0.23 -6.54 10.35
CA LYS A 8 0.45 -5.43 9.42
C LYS A 8 1.94 -5.15 9.12
N LYS A 9 2.83 -5.36 10.09
CA LYS A 9 4.28 -5.26 9.86
C LYS A 9 4.76 -6.22 8.77
N LEU A 10 4.20 -7.44 8.72
CA LEU A 10 4.54 -8.42 7.68
C LEU A 10 3.98 -7.99 6.32
N ALA A 11 2.75 -7.44 6.28
CA ALA A 11 2.22 -6.85 5.05
C ALA A 11 3.09 -5.68 4.53
N GLY A 12 3.58 -4.83 5.44
CA GLY A 12 4.52 -3.76 5.10
C GLY A 12 5.87 -4.26 4.58
N LYS A 13 6.40 -5.37 5.11
CA LYS A 13 7.60 -6.03 4.57
C LYS A 13 7.37 -6.51 3.13
N ILE A 14 6.21 -7.11 2.85
CA ILE A 14 5.86 -7.54 1.49
C ILE A 14 5.76 -6.33 0.56
N LEU A 15 5.14 -5.23 0.99
CA LEU A 15 5.07 -3.99 0.21
C LEU A 15 6.46 -3.47 -0.17
N LEU A 16 7.37 -3.37 0.79
CA LEU A 16 8.74 -2.94 0.52
C LEU A 16 9.48 -3.91 -0.41
N ALA A 17 9.33 -5.23 -0.21
CA ALA A 17 9.96 -6.22 -1.07
C ALA A 17 9.46 -6.15 -2.51
N LEU A 18 8.17 -5.89 -2.73
CA LEU A 18 7.60 -5.71 -4.07
C LEU A 18 8.06 -4.41 -4.72
N LEU A 19 8.21 -3.32 -3.96
CA LEU A 19 8.77 -2.07 -4.46
C LEU A 19 10.27 -2.21 -4.80
N ASP A 20 11.02 -2.93 -3.98
CA ASP A 20 12.42 -3.26 -4.25
C ASP A 20 12.54 -4.10 -5.53
N ALA A 21 11.75 -5.16 -5.66
CA ALA A 21 11.73 -6.01 -6.85
C ALA A 21 11.34 -5.22 -8.11
N SER A 22 10.35 -4.32 -8.03
CA SER A 22 9.94 -3.51 -9.18
C SER A 22 11.05 -2.57 -9.63
N SER A 23 11.94 -2.11 -8.74
CA SER A 23 13.06 -1.23 -9.11
C SER A 23 14.04 -1.87 -10.12
N ALA A 24 14.10 -3.20 -10.16
CA ALA A 24 14.93 -3.97 -11.09
C ALA A 24 14.20 -4.40 -12.36
N MET A 25 12.88 -4.16 -12.46
CA MET A 25 12.07 -4.51 -13.62
C MET A 25 12.00 -3.34 -14.62
N GLU A 26 11.87 -3.68 -15.90
CA GLU A 26 11.62 -2.67 -16.93
C GLU A 26 10.37 -1.85 -16.59
N LEU A 27 10.45 -0.53 -16.73
CA LEU A 27 9.37 0.43 -16.44
C LEU A 27 8.80 0.32 -15.01
N ARG A 28 9.58 -0.25 -14.07
CA ARG A 28 9.26 -0.39 -12.65
C ARG A 28 7.96 -1.12 -12.36
N ARG A 29 7.65 -2.14 -13.17
CA ARG A 29 6.42 -2.92 -13.06
C ARG A 29 6.62 -4.13 -12.14
N LEU A 30 5.53 -4.67 -11.60
CA LEU A 30 5.60 -5.93 -10.87
C LEU A 30 5.74 -7.11 -11.85
N PRO A 31 6.56 -8.11 -11.51
CA PRO A 31 6.67 -9.33 -12.31
C PRO A 31 5.38 -10.15 -12.23
N GLU A 32 5.17 -10.99 -13.24
CA GLU A 32 4.05 -11.94 -13.28
C GLU A 32 4.11 -12.97 -12.15
N LEU A 33 5.32 -13.48 -11.88
CA LEU A 33 5.58 -14.56 -10.94
C LEU A 33 6.89 -14.33 -10.21
N PHE A 34 7.02 -14.93 -9.03
CA PHE A 34 8.25 -15.01 -8.26
C PHE A 34 8.71 -16.45 -8.20
N CYS A 35 10.00 -16.69 -8.47
CA CYS A 35 10.61 -17.98 -8.18
C CYS A 35 10.92 -18.04 -6.67
N GLY A 36 10.77 -19.21 -6.04
CA GLY A 36 11.07 -19.41 -4.62
C GLY A 36 12.56 -19.51 -4.31
N LEU A 37 13.42 -18.90 -5.14
CA LEU A 37 14.86 -18.91 -4.96
C LEU A 37 15.28 -17.79 -4.00
N GLU A 38 16.29 -18.06 -3.19
CA GLU A 38 16.90 -17.06 -2.33
C GLU A 38 17.69 -16.05 -3.15
N ARG A 39 17.79 -14.82 -2.65
CA ARG A 39 18.67 -13.82 -3.24
C ARG A 39 20.11 -14.16 -2.85
N GLU A 40 20.99 -14.35 -3.84
CA GLU A 40 22.37 -14.80 -3.59
C GLU A 40 23.23 -13.70 -2.95
N GLY A 41 23.06 -12.43 -3.32
CA GLY A 41 23.82 -11.32 -2.75
C GLY A 41 23.07 -9.99 -2.57
N PRO A 42 23.56 -9.09 -1.69
CA PRO A 42 23.08 -7.72 -1.60
C PRO A 42 23.31 -6.98 -2.93
N GLY A 43 22.30 -6.26 -3.42
CA GLY A 43 22.38 -5.49 -4.66
C GLY A 43 22.19 -6.32 -5.94
N GLU A 44 22.08 -7.64 -5.83
CA GLU A 44 21.70 -8.48 -6.96
C GLU A 44 20.21 -8.37 -7.23
N GLY A 45 19.87 -8.12 -8.50
CA GLY A 45 18.50 -8.09 -8.98
C GLY A 45 17.93 -9.50 -9.16
N PRO A 46 16.60 -9.63 -9.21
CA PRO A 46 15.95 -10.90 -9.52
C PRO A 46 16.34 -11.42 -10.90
N THR A 47 16.57 -12.72 -11.01
CA THR A 47 16.73 -13.41 -12.30
C THR A 47 15.47 -13.26 -13.13
N LEU A 48 15.59 -12.64 -14.30
CA LEU A 48 14.46 -12.42 -15.19
C LEU A 48 14.00 -13.72 -15.85
N TYR A 49 12.69 -13.91 -15.92
CA TYR A 49 12.09 -14.98 -16.71
C TYR A 49 11.72 -14.42 -18.11
N PRO A 50 12.46 -14.76 -19.18
CA PRO A 50 12.40 -14.01 -20.45
C PRO A 50 11.04 -14.04 -21.16
N VAL A 51 10.20 -15.02 -20.85
CA VAL A 51 8.88 -15.20 -21.46
C VAL A 51 7.73 -14.72 -20.57
N ALA A 52 8.04 -14.06 -19.45
CA ALA A 52 7.03 -13.49 -18.56
C ALA A 52 6.20 -12.41 -19.27
N CYS A 53 4.90 -12.39 -19.00
CA CYS A 53 4.03 -11.30 -19.43
C CYS A 53 4.32 -10.03 -18.60
N SER A 54 4.89 -9.00 -19.22
CA SER A 54 5.11 -7.68 -18.60
C SER A 54 4.39 -6.57 -19.39
N PRO A 55 3.34 -5.92 -18.83
CA PRO A 55 2.83 -6.05 -17.47
C PRO A 55 1.81 -7.18 -17.33
N GLN A 56 1.70 -7.75 -16.13
CA GLN A 56 0.61 -8.65 -15.79
C GLN A 56 -0.52 -7.89 -15.07
N ALA A 57 -1.69 -7.80 -15.73
CA ALA A 57 -2.89 -7.14 -15.23
C ALA A 57 -3.36 -7.61 -13.82
N TRP A 58 -3.22 -8.90 -13.49
CA TRP A 58 -3.61 -9.52 -12.22
C TRP A 58 -2.84 -8.99 -11.00
N ALA A 59 -1.65 -8.41 -11.21
CA ALA A 59 -0.76 -7.96 -10.15
C ALA A 59 -0.86 -6.43 -9.95
N ALA A 60 -1.53 -5.73 -10.87
CA ALA A 60 -1.64 -4.27 -10.86
C ALA A 60 -2.29 -3.73 -9.58
N ALA A 61 -3.21 -4.47 -8.98
CA ALA A 61 -3.87 -4.08 -7.74
C ALA A 61 -3.00 -4.30 -6.48
N ALA A 62 -1.95 -5.12 -6.55
CA ALA A 62 -1.23 -5.59 -5.36
C ALA A 62 -0.61 -4.46 -4.51
N PRO A 63 0.07 -3.44 -5.08
CA PRO A 63 0.61 -2.32 -4.28
C PRO A 63 -0.50 -1.56 -3.55
N PHE A 64 -1.61 -1.29 -4.22
CA PHE A 64 -2.75 -0.58 -3.65
C PHE A 64 -3.41 -1.38 -2.52
N LEU A 65 -3.60 -2.69 -2.71
CA LEU A 65 -4.17 -3.56 -1.68
C LEU A 65 -3.24 -3.71 -0.47
N LEU A 66 -1.92 -3.70 -0.67
CA LEU A 66 -0.95 -3.72 0.43
C LEU A 66 -0.94 -2.39 1.19
N ILE A 67 -1.02 -1.26 0.48
CA ILE A 67 -1.19 0.05 1.11
C ILE A 67 -2.50 0.08 1.92
N GLN A 68 -3.62 -0.34 1.33
CA GLN A 68 -4.91 -0.45 2.01
C GLN A 68 -4.81 -1.32 3.27
N ALA A 69 -4.12 -2.47 3.19
CA ALA A 69 -3.90 -3.37 4.30
C ALA A 69 -3.05 -2.75 5.42
N CYS A 70 -1.98 -2.03 5.08
CA CYS A 70 -1.13 -1.33 6.04
C CYS A 70 -1.91 -0.21 6.76
N LEU A 71 -2.66 0.59 6.01
CA LEU A 71 -3.48 1.67 6.55
C LEU A 71 -4.72 1.17 7.31
N GLY A 72 -5.12 -0.09 7.11
CA GLY A 72 -6.41 -0.60 7.61
C GLY A 72 -7.58 0.18 7.02
N LEU A 73 -7.44 0.58 5.75
CA LEU A 73 -8.38 1.45 5.06
C LEU A 73 -9.66 0.68 4.69
N THR A 74 -10.80 1.19 5.15
CA THR A 74 -12.14 0.78 4.75
C THR A 74 -12.95 2.00 4.32
N LEU A 75 -13.51 1.95 3.11
CA LEU A 75 -14.45 2.95 2.63
C LEU A 75 -15.87 2.46 2.93
N ARG A 76 -16.63 3.25 3.68
CA ARG A 76 -18.04 2.98 3.96
C ARG A 76 -18.89 4.03 3.24
N GLY A 77 -19.39 3.66 2.06
CA GLY A 77 -20.15 4.56 1.20
C GLY A 77 -21.51 4.97 1.80
N SER A 78 -22.19 4.04 2.48
CA SER A 78 -23.54 4.25 3.03
C SER A 78 -23.62 5.35 4.09
N ASP A 79 -22.56 5.52 4.88
CA ASP A 79 -22.45 6.53 5.94
C ASP A 79 -21.33 7.53 5.68
N LYS A 80 -20.89 7.66 4.41
CA LYS A 80 -19.87 8.60 3.92
C LYS A 80 -18.61 8.65 4.81
N ARG A 81 -18.03 7.49 5.11
CA ARG A 81 -16.86 7.36 6.00
C ARG A 81 -15.65 6.76 5.34
N VAL A 82 -14.49 7.33 5.66
CA VAL A 82 -13.16 6.75 5.43
C VAL A 82 -12.62 6.31 6.79
N VAL A 83 -12.43 5.01 6.98
CA VAL A 83 -12.00 4.44 8.26
C VAL A 83 -10.58 3.89 8.11
N PHE A 84 -9.73 4.22 9.08
CA PHE A 84 -8.37 3.72 9.23
C PHE A 84 -8.24 2.98 10.55
N GLU A 85 -8.16 1.65 10.51
CA GLU A 85 -7.95 0.84 11.70
C GLU A 85 -6.44 0.60 11.90
N ARG A 86 -5.85 1.09 13.00
CA ARG A 86 -4.43 0.95 13.35
C ARG A 86 -3.50 1.22 12.16
N PRO A 87 -3.60 2.40 11.51
CA PRO A 87 -2.79 2.69 10.33
C PRO A 87 -1.30 2.59 10.68
N CYS A 88 -0.52 1.99 9.79
CA CYS A 88 0.94 1.94 9.90
C CYS A 88 1.58 2.11 8.52
N LEU A 89 2.80 2.63 8.51
CA LEU A 89 3.66 2.64 7.33
C LEU A 89 4.91 1.80 7.59
N PRO A 90 5.40 1.04 6.60
CA PRO A 90 6.67 0.33 6.73
C PRO A 90 7.84 1.33 6.82
N GLU A 91 8.98 0.89 7.38
CA GLU A 91 10.13 1.77 7.66
C GLU A 91 10.67 2.51 6.42
N GLY A 92 10.62 1.87 5.25
CA GLY A 92 11.02 2.49 3.98
C GLY A 92 10.02 3.51 3.39
N ILE A 93 8.89 3.77 4.05
CA ILE A 93 7.88 4.75 3.62
C ILE A 93 7.62 5.71 4.79
N PRO A 94 8.35 6.83 4.91
CA PRO A 94 8.16 7.78 6.00
C PRO A 94 6.85 8.57 5.87
N HIS A 95 6.45 8.85 4.63
CA HIS A 95 5.25 9.60 4.29
C HIS A 95 4.50 8.96 3.13
N LEU A 96 3.18 9.09 3.12
CA LEU A 96 2.31 8.69 2.02
C LEU A 96 1.20 9.72 1.88
N SER A 97 0.91 10.15 0.65
CA SER A 97 -0.24 11.02 0.36
C SER A 97 -1.24 10.28 -0.51
N ILE A 98 -2.53 10.48 -0.22
CA ILE A 98 -3.64 10.06 -1.09
C ILE A 98 -4.42 11.32 -1.45
N HIS A 99 -4.53 11.59 -2.75
CA HIS A 99 -5.25 12.75 -3.28
C HIS A 99 -6.54 12.30 -3.96
N GLY A 100 -7.62 13.05 -3.76
CA GLY A 100 -8.91 12.83 -4.40
C GLY A 100 -9.55 11.50 -4.02
N LEU A 101 -9.38 11.01 -2.79
CA LEU A 101 -10.05 9.79 -2.34
C LEU A 101 -11.56 10.03 -2.27
N ARG A 102 -12.34 9.40 -3.15
CA ARG A 102 -13.77 9.64 -3.28
C ARG A 102 -14.61 8.67 -2.47
N VAL A 103 -15.64 9.20 -1.80
CA VAL A 103 -16.71 8.43 -1.15
C VAL A 103 -18.04 9.06 -1.51
N GLY A 104 -18.79 8.41 -2.40
CA GLY A 104 -20.00 8.99 -3.00
C GLY A 104 -19.67 10.26 -3.78
N ASP A 105 -20.33 11.35 -3.41
CA ASP A 105 -20.21 12.71 -3.95
C ASP A 105 -19.14 13.57 -3.24
N ALA A 106 -18.49 13.04 -2.20
CA ALA A 106 -17.43 13.72 -1.46
C ALA A 106 -16.03 13.21 -1.84
N SER A 107 -15.01 14.04 -1.59
CA SER A 107 -13.59 13.67 -1.73
C SER A 107 -12.72 14.21 -0.62
N VAL A 108 -11.63 13.51 -0.33
CA VAL A 108 -10.67 13.89 0.70
C VAL A 108 -9.23 13.67 0.26
N ASP A 109 -8.36 14.60 0.64
CA ASP A 109 -6.91 14.49 0.53
C ASP A 109 -6.32 14.19 1.91
N LEU A 110 -5.43 13.20 1.95
CA LEU A 110 -4.89 12.65 3.19
C LEU A 110 -3.37 12.56 3.12
N MET A 111 -2.72 12.89 4.23
CA MET A 111 -1.29 12.65 4.47
C MET A 111 -1.15 11.67 5.62
N PHE A 112 -0.25 10.70 5.44
CA PHE A 112 0.14 9.74 6.45
C PHE A 112 1.62 9.97 6.79
N GLU A 113 1.92 10.05 8.08
CA GLU A 113 3.29 10.18 8.57
C GLU A 113 3.59 9.03 9.54
N ARG A 114 4.69 8.33 9.30
CA ARG A 114 5.10 7.21 10.16
C ARG A 114 5.46 7.69 11.56
N GLN A 115 4.89 7.05 12.58
CA GLN A 115 5.17 7.28 14.00
C GLN A 115 5.46 5.95 14.69
N GLY A 116 6.74 5.56 14.69
CA GLY A 116 7.16 4.26 15.21
C GLY A 116 6.48 3.11 14.46
N ASP A 117 5.61 2.38 15.15
CA ASP A 117 4.84 1.26 14.58
C ASP A 117 3.46 1.64 14.04
N THR A 118 3.08 2.91 14.16
CA THR A 118 1.81 3.46 13.70
C THR A 118 2.04 4.54 12.64
N ALA A 119 0.96 5.09 12.09
CA ALA A 119 1.00 6.25 11.23
C ALA A 119 -0.04 7.26 11.68
N ARG A 120 0.36 8.52 11.76
CA ARG A 120 -0.53 9.65 11.97
C ARG A 120 -1.29 9.90 10.67
N VAL A 121 -2.60 10.09 10.77
CA VAL A 121 -3.46 10.47 9.63
C VAL A 121 -3.78 11.95 9.74
N GLN A 122 -3.54 12.70 8.67
CA GLN A 122 -3.88 14.12 8.55
C GLN A 122 -4.78 14.34 7.35
N VAL A 123 -5.90 15.04 7.56
CA VAL A 123 -6.75 15.54 6.48
C VAL A 123 -6.15 16.84 5.97
N LEU A 124 -5.83 16.89 4.67
CA LEU A 124 -5.27 18.06 4.01
C LEU A 124 -6.38 18.93 3.41
N GLU A 125 -7.28 18.30 2.65
CA GLU A 125 -8.42 18.95 2.00
C GLU A 125 -9.64 18.04 2.07
N LYS A 126 -10.83 18.63 2.16
CA LYS A 126 -12.10 17.92 2.13
C LYS A 126 -13.13 18.69 1.31
N GLN A 127 -13.77 18.00 0.37
CA GLN A 127 -14.88 18.53 -0.42
C GLN A 127 -16.12 17.65 -0.22
N GLY A 128 -17.26 18.26 0.11
CA GLY A 128 -18.49 17.54 0.46
C GLY A 128 -18.49 16.94 1.88
N GLU A 129 -19.56 16.21 2.18
CA GLU A 129 -19.74 15.55 3.48
C GLU A 129 -19.07 14.17 3.48
N VAL A 130 -17.91 14.08 4.12
CA VAL A 130 -17.23 12.81 4.43
C VAL A 130 -16.58 12.90 5.81
N ASP A 131 -16.69 11.81 6.56
CA ASP A 131 -16.07 11.63 7.86
C ASP A 131 -14.79 10.81 7.71
N VAL A 132 -13.71 11.26 8.34
CA VAL A 132 -12.45 10.53 8.42
C VAL A 132 -12.25 10.07 9.85
N VAL A 133 -12.17 8.76 10.05
CA VAL A 133 -12.05 8.13 11.37
C VAL A 133 -10.77 7.30 11.41
N ALA A 134 -9.93 7.54 12.42
CA ALA A 134 -8.75 6.74 12.68
C ALA A 134 -8.80 6.19 14.11
N THR A 135 -8.64 4.88 14.27
CA THR A 135 -8.55 4.20 15.57
C THR A 135 -7.15 3.63 15.74
N LEU A 136 -6.45 4.00 16.81
CA LEU A 136 -5.10 3.54 17.14
C LEU A 136 -5.10 2.20 17.88
#